data_AF-A0A951XDC5-F1
#
_entry.id   AF-A0A951XDC5-F1
#
_cell.length_a   1.000
_cell.length_b   1.000
_cell.length_c   1.000
_cell.angle_alpha   90.00
_cell.angle_beta   90.00
_cell.angle_gamma   90.00
#
_symmetry.space_group_name_H-M   'P 1'
#
loop_
_entity.id
_entity.type
_entity.pdbx_description
1 polymer ?
#
loop_
_entity_poly.entity_id
_entity_poly.type
_entity_poly.pdbx_seq_one_letter_code
_entity_poly.pdbx_strand_id
1 'polypeptide(L)'
;MTNIARAIRSPMWEWHIIFAYVMVIAFVARIIYMLVKGIKFPNPFKNNQSFKARLQGFTYIYFYAFVLINVVTGICLKFSLLSAWKEGIEATHKFGIYWFPVFLLLHFAGIAIAEHTNERGVVSKMIGGGVRN
;
A
#
# COMPACT_ATOMS: atom_id res chain seq x y z
N MET A 1 12.36 -16.23 -32.23
CA MET A 1 11.96 -14.98 -31.53
C MET A 1 11.70 -15.17 -30.02
N THR A 2 12.29 -16.16 -29.36
CA THR A 2 12.07 -16.46 -27.92
C THR A 2 13.11 -15.85 -26.98
N ASN A 3 14.27 -15.43 -27.50
CA ASN A 3 15.39 -14.96 -26.67
C ASN A 3 15.17 -13.58 -26.04
N ILE A 4 14.58 -12.63 -26.77
CA ILE A 4 14.42 -11.25 -26.28
C ILE A 4 13.35 -11.16 -25.17
N ALA A 5 12.20 -11.80 -25.36
CA ALA A 5 11.12 -11.78 -24.37
C ALA A 5 11.53 -12.45 -23.05
N ARG A 6 12.30 -13.54 -23.11
CA ARG A 6 12.83 -14.21 -21.91
C ARG A 6 13.91 -13.37 -21.22
N ALA A 7 14.77 -12.71 -22.00
CA ALA A 7 15.83 -11.84 -21.49
C ALA A 7 15.31 -10.64 -20.70
N ILE A 8 14.10 -10.14 -21.00
CA ILE A 8 13.46 -9.04 -20.26
C ILE A 8 12.65 -9.57 -19.07
N ARG A 9 11.93 -10.69 -19.24
CA ARG A 9 11.04 -11.23 -18.18
C ARG A 9 11.81 -11.74 -16.96
N SER A 10 12.96 -12.39 -17.17
CA SER A 10 13.76 -12.94 -16.08
C SER A 10 14.21 -11.87 -15.08
N PRO A 11 14.92 -10.79 -15.50
CA PRO A 11 15.35 -9.75 -14.57
C PRO A 11 14.16 -9.01 -13.94
N MET A 12 13.08 -8.77 -14.69
CA MET A 12 11.86 -8.16 -14.13
C MET A 12 11.28 -8.98 -12.97
N TRP A 13 11.25 -10.32 -13.11
CA TRP A 13 10.76 -11.22 -12.07
C TRP A 13 11.65 -11.22 -10.82
N GLU A 14 12.97 -11.20 -11.01
CA GLU A 14 13.93 -11.08 -9.91
C GLU A 14 13.76 -9.77 -9.15
N TRP A 15 13.67 -8.65 -9.87
CA TRP A 15 13.41 -7.34 -9.27
C TRP A 15 12.08 -7.29 -8.52
N HIS A 16 11.03 -7.89 -9.08
CA HIS A 16 9.73 -8.00 -8.42
C HIS A 16 9.84 -8.75 -7.09
N ILE A 17 10.55 -9.88 -7.04
CA ILE A 17 10.75 -10.66 -5.81
C ILE A 17 11.58 -9.88 -4.78
N ILE A 18 12.67 -9.23 -5.20
CA ILE A 18 13.52 -8.43 -4.31
C ILE A 18 12.69 -7.29 -3.69
N PHE A 19 11.96 -6.55 -4.53
CA PHE A 19 11.07 -5.48 -4.08
C PHE A 19 9.99 -6.01 -3.14
N ALA A 20 9.42 -7.18 -3.43
CA ALA A 20 8.43 -7.82 -2.56
C ALA A 20 9.00 -8.09 -1.17
N TYR A 21 10.21 -8.65 -1.04
CA TYR A 21 10.84 -8.87 0.27
C TYR A 21 11.03 -7.58 1.07
N VAL A 22 11.56 -6.53 0.43
CA VAL A 22 11.73 -5.22 1.08
C VAL A 22 10.38 -4.66 1.52
N MET A 23 9.36 -4.77 0.66
CA MET A 23 8.02 -4.28 0.93
C MET A 23 7.34 -5.05 2.08
N VAL A 24 7.47 -6.38 2.15
CA VAL A 24 6.96 -7.18 3.27
C VAL A 24 7.60 -6.75 4.58
N ILE A 25 8.94 -6.63 4.62
CA ILE A 25 9.66 -6.21 5.83
C ILE A 25 9.20 -4.81 6.27
N ALA A 26 9.16 -3.85 5.35
CA ALA A 26 8.72 -2.49 5.62
C ALA A 26 7.26 -2.43 6.09
N PHE A 27 6.38 -3.22 5.48
CA PHE A 27 4.97 -3.30 5.83
C PHE A 27 4.79 -3.89 7.23
N VAL A 28 5.45 -5.00 7.56
CA VAL A 28 5.40 -5.61 8.90
C VAL A 28 5.94 -4.64 9.96
N ALA A 29 7.09 -4.01 9.70
CA ALA A 29 7.65 -2.99 10.60
C ALA A 29 6.66 -1.82 10.81
N ARG A 30 5.97 -1.40 9.75
CA ARG A 30 4.93 -0.35 9.82
C ARG A 30 3.72 -0.79 10.65
N ILE A 31 3.23 -2.01 10.49
CA ILE A 31 2.12 -2.54 11.30
C ILE A 31 2.53 -2.60 12.78
N ILE A 32 3.70 -3.17 13.09
CA ILE A 32 4.22 -3.24 14.46
C ILE A 32 4.33 -1.84 15.07
N TYR A 33 4.89 -0.87 14.33
CA TYR A 33 4.99 0.52 14.79
C TYR A 33 3.62 1.11 15.13
N MET A 34 2.59 0.87 14.29
CA MET A 34 1.24 1.35 14.55
C MET A 34 0.60 0.69 15.77
N LEU A 35 0.87 -0.58 16.02
CA LEU A 35 0.39 -1.28 17.23
C LEU A 35 1.06 -0.74 18.50
N VAL A 36 2.36 -0.45 18.45
CA VAL A 36 3.13 0.05 19.61
C VAL A 36 2.87 1.53 19.90
N LYS A 37 2.82 2.39 18.87
CA LYS A 37 2.69 3.86 19.02
C LYS A 37 1.27 4.37 18.83
N GLY A 38 0.34 3.49 18.49
CA GLY A 38 -1.04 3.84 18.17
C GLY A 38 -1.25 4.21 16.70
N ILE A 39 -2.48 4.01 16.25
CA ILE A 39 -2.93 4.32 14.89
C ILE A 39 -3.03 5.84 14.74
N LYS A 40 -2.25 6.41 13.81
CA LYS A 40 -2.19 7.86 13.55
C LYS A 40 -3.17 8.37 12.48
N PHE A 41 -3.93 7.49 11.82
CA PHE A 41 -4.94 7.91 10.85
C PHE A 41 -6.33 8.05 11.50
N PRO A 42 -7.22 8.92 10.96
CA PRO A 42 -8.55 9.11 11.53
C PRO A 42 -9.35 7.81 11.51
N ASN A 43 -10.04 7.50 12.61
CA ASN A 43 -10.96 6.35 12.64
C ASN A 43 -12.27 6.74 11.93
N PRO A 44 -12.59 6.15 10.76
CA PRO A 44 -13.76 6.55 9.97
C PRO A 44 -15.10 6.10 10.56
N PHE A 45 -15.10 5.29 11.63
CA PHE A 45 -16.30 4.82 12.31
C PHE A 45 -16.70 5.67 13.52
N LYS A 46 -15.91 6.70 13.88
CA LYS A 46 -16.29 7.62 14.95
C LYS A 46 -17.43 8.55 14.50
N ASN A 47 -18.45 8.69 15.34
CA ASN A 47 -19.53 9.66 15.16
C ASN A 47 -18.96 11.09 15.25
N ASN A 48 -19.48 12.01 14.45
CA ASN A 48 -19.10 13.43 14.38
C ASN A 48 -17.72 13.76 13.74
N GLN A 49 -17.22 12.94 12.81
CA GLN A 49 -16.05 13.31 11.98
C GLN A 49 -16.44 14.12 10.74
N SER A 50 -15.58 15.06 10.35
CA SER A 50 -15.70 15.75 9.07
C SER A 50 -15.61 14.75 7.91
N PHE A 51 -16.31 15.04 6.81
CA PHE A 51 -16.30 14.18 5.62
C PHE A 51 -14.87 13.90 5.12
N LYS A 52 -14.00 14.92 5.15
CA LYS A 52 -12.58 14.81 4.76
C LYS A 52 -11.82 13.80 5.63
N ALA A 53 -11.95 13.89 6.95
CA ALA A 53 -11.27 12.99 7.90
C ALA A 53 -11.77 11.55 7.75
N ARG A 54 -13.08 11.38 7.52
CA ARG A 54 -13.69 10.07 7.27
C ARG A 54 -13.19 9.43 5.98
N LEU A 55 -13.15 10.20 4.89
CA LEU A 55 -12.62 9.75 3.61
C LEU A 55 -11.13 9.36 3.73
N GLN A 56 -10.33 10.19 4.39
CA GLN A 56 -8.93 9.87 4.68
C GLN A 56 -8.78 8.56 5.47
N GLY A 57 -9.58 8.37 6.53
CA GLY A 57 -9.60 7.14 7.32
C GLY A 57 -9.90 5.90 6.47
N PHE A 58 -10.94 5.95 5.64
CA PHE A 58 -11.27 4.85 4.73
C PHE A 58 -10.16 4.58 3.71
N THR A 59 -9.58 5.62 3.10
CA THR A 59 -8.46 5.48 2.17
C THR A 59 -7.30 4.72 2.81
N TYR A 60 -6.95 5.02 4.07
CA TYR A 60 -5.90 4.28 4.77
C TYR A 60 -6.30 2.83 5.07
N ILE A 61 -7.52 2.58 5.53
CA ILE A 61 -7.99 1.20 5.80
C ILE A 61 -7.93 0.35 4.52
N TYR A 62 -8.49 0.85 3.42
CA TYR A 62 -8.45 0.12 2.14
C TYR A 62 -7.02 -0.07 1.64
N PHE A 63 -6.14 0.93 1.79
CA PHE A 63 -4.74 0.78 1.46
C PHE A 63 -4.08 -0.37 2.21
N TYR A 64 -4.16 -0.39 3.54
CA TYR A 64 -3.55 -1.44 4.35
C TYR A 64 -4.16 -2.82 4.04
N ALA A 65 -5.48 -2.90 3.83
CA ALA A 65 -6.14 -4.14 3.47
C ALA A 65 -5.69 -4.68 2.11
N PHE A 66 -5.65 -3.84 1.07
CA PHE A 66 -5.25 -4.29 -0.27
C PHE A 66 -3.76 -4.61 -0.36
N VAL A 67 -2.89 -3.87 0.34
CA VAL A 67 -1.46 -4.23 0.44
C VAL A 67 -1.32 -5.58 1.13
N LEU A 68 -2.02 -5.82 2.25
CA LEU A 68 -1.99 -7.11 2.94
C LEU A 68 -2.44 -8.26 2.03
N ILE A 69 -3.55 -8.10 1.30
CA ILE A 69 -4.04 -9.11 0.35
C ILE A 69 -2.99 -9.39 -0.74
N ASN A 70 -2.35 -8.34 -1.29
CA ASN A 70 -1.33 -8.50 -2.32
C ASN A 70 -0.06 -9.20 -1.79
N VAL A 71 0.36 -8.88 -0.56
CA VAL A 71 1.49 -9.55 0.11
C VAL A 71 1.18 -11.03 0.34
N VAL A 72 0.01 -11.34 0.92
CA VAL A 72 -0.38 -12.72 1.23
C VAL A 72 -0.50 -13.55 -0.05
N THR A 73 -1.18 -13.04 -1.07
CA THR A 73 -1.31 -13.73 -2.36
C THR A 73 0.06 -13.92 -3.04
N GLY A 74 0.96 -12.94 -2.98
CA GLY A 74 2.32 -13.04 -3.52
C GLY A 74 3.16 -14.11 -2.82
N ILE A 75 3.08 -14.19 -1.48
CA ILE A 75 3.73 -15.24 -0.68
C ILE A 75 3.16 -16.61 -1.04
N CYS A 76 1.83 -16.74 -1.12
CA CYS A 76 1.18 -18.00 -1.49
C CYS A 76 1.67 -18.48 -2.87
N LEU A 77 1.77 -17.59 -3.86
CA LEU A 77 2.28 -17.95 -5.19
C LEU A 77 3.76 -18.32 -5.16
N LYS A 78 4.59 -17.55 -4.46
CA LYS A 78 6.04 -17.78 -4.37
C LYS A 78 6.38 -19.14 -3.75
N PHE A 79 5.68 -19.51 -2.69
CA PHE A 79 5.89 -20.77 -1.96
C PHE A 79 4.92 -21.88 -2.38
N SER A 80 4.07 -21.63 -3.39
CA SER A 80 3.05 -22.57 -3.86
C SER A 80 2.11 -23.07 -2.75
N LEU A 81 1.81 -22.21 -1.78
CA LEU A 81 0.82 -22.46 -0.75
C LEU A 81 -0.58 -22.39 -1.36
N LEU A 82 -1.51 -23.22 -0.89
CA LEU A 82 -2.89 -23.25 -1.37
C LEU A 82 -2.99 -23.49 -2.88
N SER A 83 -2.21 -24.44 -3.40
CA SER A 83 -2.15 -24.78 -4.83
C SER A 83 -3.51 -25.09 -5.46
N ALA A 84 -4.45 -25.64 -4.70
CA ALA A 84 -5.84 -25.87 -5.13
C ALA A 84 -6.57 -24.59 -5.58
N TRP A 85 -6.14 -23.42 -5.09
CA TRP A 85 -6.75 -22.10 -5.36
C TRP A 85 -5.83 -21.19 -6.18
N LYS A 86 -4.77 -21.75 -6.78
CA LYS A 86 -3.69 -20.99 -7.44
C LYS A 86 -4.21 -19.97 -8.44
N GLU A 87 -5.16 -20.34 -9.29
CA GLU A 87 -5.70 -19.44 -10.33
C GLU A 87 -6.41 -18.23 -9.72
N GLY A 88 -7.21 -18.45 -8.67
CA GLY A 88 -7.88 -17.37 -7.94
C GLY A 88 -6.89 -16.45 -7.25
N ILE A 89 -5.89 -17.01 -6.57
CA ILE A 89 -4.82 -16.26 -5.89
C ILE A 89 -4.03 -15.44 -6.91
N GLU A 90 -3.68 -16.02 -8.06
CA GLU A 90 -2.96 -15.35 -9.14
C GLU A 90 -3.80 -14.21 -9.75
N ALA A 91 -5.09 -14.43 -9.97
CA ALA A 91 -5.99 -13.38 -10.44
C ALA A 91 -6.10 -12.23 -9.43
N THR A 92 -6.27 -12.53 -8.14
CA THR A 92 -6.31 -11.52 -7.08
C THR A 92 -4.98 -10.77 -6.97
N HIS A 93 -3.84 -11.45 -7.07
CA HIS A 93 -2.53 -10.80 -7.02
C HIS A 93 -2.32 -9.86 -8.22
N LYS A 94 -2.71 -10.29 -9.43
CA LYS A 94 -2.65 -9.47 -10.64
C LYS A 94 -3.56 -8.24 -10.57
N PHE A 95 -4.71 -8.36 -9.88
CA PHE A 95 -5.60 -7.22 -9.64
C PHE A 95 -4.87 -6.05 -8.96
N GLY A 96 -3.81 -6.36 -8.18
CA GLY A 96 -2.79 -5.44 -7.70
C GLY A 96 -2.46 -4.30 -8.66
N ILE A 97 -2.08 -4.66 -9.88
CA ILE A 97 -1.55 -3.74 -10.89
C ILE A 97 -2.55 -2.65 -11.28
N TYR A 98 -3.85 -2.92 -11.16
CA TYR A 98 -4.89 -1.95 -11.54
C TYR A 98 -5.27 -1.01 -10.40
N TRP A 99 -5.34 -1.51 -9.15
CA TRP A 99 -5.76 -0.67 -8.02
C TRP A 99 -4.64 0.22 -7.50
N PHE A 100 -3.37 -0.22 -7.56
CA PHE A 100 -2.23 0.56 -7.06
C PHE A 100 -2.10 1.94 -7.74
N PRO A 101 -2.18 2.07 -9.08
CA PRO A 101 -2.17 3.36 -9.76
C PRO A 101 -3.34 4.26 -9.36
N VAL A 102 -4.55 3.69 -9.24
CA VAL A 102 -5.74 4.44 -8.80
C VAL A 102 -5.55 4.98 -7.39
N PHE A 103 -5.05 4.15 -6.48
CA PHE A 103 -4.72 4.57 -5.13
C PHE A 103 -3.64 5.66 -5.12
N LEU A 104 -2.59 5.52 -5.92
CA LEU A 104 -1.50 6.49 -6.00
C LEU A 104 -2.01 7.88 -6.42
N LEU A 105 -2.86 7.93 -7.45
CA LEU A 105 -3.48 9.17 -7.90
C LEU A 105 -4.38 9.79 -6.82
N LEU A 106 -5.24 8.98 -6.21
CA LEU A 106 -6.12 9.43 -5.12
C LEU A 106 -5.32 9.94 -3.92
N HIS A 107 -4.26 9.24 -3.54
CA HIS A 107 -3.41 9.59 -2.42
C HIS A 107 -2.68 10.92 -2.67
N PHE A 108 -2.04 11.09 -3.82
CA PHE A 108 -1.35 12.34 -4.16
C PHE A 108 -2.31 13.51 -4.32
N ALA A 109 -3.49 13.30 -4.93
CA ALA A 109 -4.52 14.33 -4.98
C ALA A 109 -4.96 14.74 -3.57
N GLY A 110 -5.14 13.76 -2.66
CA GLY A 110 -5.44 14.01 -1.25
C GLY A 110 -4.36 14.83 -0.54
N ILE A 111 -3.08 14.53 -0.78
CA ILE A 111 -1.96 15.30 -0.23
C ILE A 111 -1.95 16.72 -0.78
N ALA A 112 -2.09 16.90 -2.09
CA ALA A 112 -2.12 18.22 -2.72
C ALA A 112 -3.26 19.08 -2.19
N ILE A 113 -4.47 18.51 -2.06
CA ILE A 113 -5.63 19.21 -1.49
C ILE A 113 -5.36 19.56 -0.02
N ALA A 114 -4.77 18.66 0.78
CA ALA A 114 -4.44 18.94 2.17
C ALA A 114 -3.44 20.11 2.30
N GLU A 115 -2.38 20.09 1.49
CA GLU A 115 -1.32 21.09 1.48
C GLU A 115 -1.82 22.48 1.06
N HIS A 116 -2.78 22.55 0.12
CA HIS A 116 -3.36 23.82 -0.34
C HIS A 116 -4.54 24.33 0.51
N THR A 117 -5.06 23.52 1.44
CA THR A 117 -6.22 23.88 2.28
C THR A 117 -5.82 24.14 3.73
N ASN A 118 -6.54 23.57 4.70
CA ASN A 118 -6.41 23.87 6.14
C ASN A 118 -5.33 23.04 6.84
N GLU A 119 -4.71 22.09 6.15
CA GLU A 119 -3.71 21.16 6.71
C GLU A 119 -2.34 21.41 6.06
N ARG A 120 -1.86 22.65 6.08
CA ARG A 120 -0.57 23.02 5.49
C ARG A 120 0.59 22.32 6.21
N GLY A 121 1.63 21.95 5.46
CA GLY A 121 2.84 21.30 5.98
C GLY A 121 2.68 19.80 6.25
N VAL A 122 1.73 19.11 5.60
CA VAL A 122 1.57 17.65 5.74
C VAL A 122 2.79 16.94 5.17
N VAL A 123 3.29 17.37 4.00
CA VAL A 123 4.49 16.78 3.40
C VAL A 123 5.72 16.98 4.30
N SER A 124 5.87 18.17 4.87
CA SER A 124 6.96 18.49 5.81
C SER A 124 6.90 17.61 7.06
N LYS A 125 5.70 17.40 7.63
CA LYS A 125 5.50 16.48 8.77
C LYS A 125 5.85 15.03 8.41
N MET A 126 5.59 14.60 7.17
CA MET A 126 5.86 13.23 6.70
C MET A 126 7.35 12.96 6.47
N ILE A 127 8.09 13.93 5.89
CA ILE A 127 9.51 13.76 5.51
C ILE A 127 10.44 14.22 6.63
N GLY A 128 10.20 15.41 7.18
CA GLY A 128 11.07 16.05 8.15
C GLY A 128 10.80 15.66 9.61
N GLY A 129 9.70 14.96 9.89
CA GLY A 129 9.28 14.64 11.26
C GLY A 129 8.97 15.92 12.04
N GLY A 130 7.76 16.45 11.87
CA GLY A 130 7.41 17.81 12.29
C GLY A 130 7.97 18.25 13.65
N VAL A 131 8.80 19.30 13.63
CA VAL A 131 9.14 20.10 14.81
C VAL A 131 7.96 21.02 15.09
N ARG A 132 7.43 20.96 16.32
CA ARG A 132 6.43 21.92 16.82
C ARG A 132 7.13 23.25 17.09
N ASN A 133 6.61 24.32 16.50
CA ASN A 133 6.54 25.62 17.17
C ASN A 133 5.10 25.77 17.69
#